data_AF-A0A2P2MGF1-F1
#
_entry.id   AF-A0A2P2MGF1-F1
#
_cell.length_a   1.000
_cell.length_b   1.000
_cell.length_c   1.000
_cell.angle_alpha   90.00
_cell.angle_beta   90.00
_cell.angle_gamma   90.00
#
_symmetry.space_group_name_H-M   'P 1'
#
loop_
_entity.id
_entity.type
_entity.pdbx_description
1 polymer ?
#
loop_
_entity_poly.entity_id
_entity_poly.type
_entity_poly.pdbx_seq_one_letter_code
_entity_poly.pdbx_strand_id
1 'polypeptide(L)'
;MFGEVEYNPTRQFCSVSMEEQLDSLHRAVDAGKIRYIGLSNETPYGIMKFLQIAESSAHYPKIISVQNSYNLLCRTFDSGLAECCHHEGYVVFLNKH
;
A
#
# COMPACT_ATOMS: atom_id res chain seq x y z
N MET A 1 3.80 7.27 14.21
CA MET A 1 3.77 8.76 14.13
C MET A 1 4.47 9.15 12.82
N PHE A 2 4.19 10.32 12.23
CA PHE A 2 4.90 10.76 11.03
C PHE A 2 6.43 10.68 11.25
N GLY A 3 7.16 10.00 10.35
CA GLY A 3 8.62 9.89 10.38
C GLY A 3 9.20 8.72 11.19
N GLU A 4 8.38 7.92 11.87
CA GLU A 4 8.88 6.71 12.53
C GLU A 4 9.04 5.58 11.53
N VAL A 5 10.26 5.07 11.42
CA VAL A 5 10.63 3.98 10.51
C VAL A 5 10.60 2.61 11.20
N GLU A 6 10.66 2.59 12.52
CA GLU A 6 10.69 1.35 13.31
C GLU A 6 9.29 0.87 13.68
N TYR A 7 9.06 -0.43 13.46
CA TYR A 7 7.84 -1.08 13.90
C TYR A 7 7.84 -1.27 15.42
N ASN A 8 6.81 -0.74 16.08
CA ASN A 8 6.60 -0.94 17.52
C ASN A 8 5.26 -1.66 17.76
N PRO A 9 5.26 -2.94 18.20
CA PRO A 9 4.04 -3.72 18.38
C PRO A 9 3.12 -3.15 19.47
N THR A 10 3.65 -2.40 20.43
CA THR A 10 2.85 -1.77 21.50
C THR A 10 1.97 -0.62 21.01
N ARG A 11 2.24 -0.12 19.79
CA ARG A 11 1.48 0.96 19.16
C ARG A 11 0.46 0.45 18.15
N GLN A 12 0.27 -0.87 18.08
CA GLN A 12 -0.76 -1.45 17.24
C GLN A 12 -2.14 -1.05 17.77
N PHE A 13 -2.97 -0.48 16.90
CA PHE A 13 -4.34 -0.09 17.22
C PHE A 13 -5.32 -0.90 16.36
N CYS A 14 -6.55 -1.03 16.86
CA CYS A 14 -7.61 -1.71 16.11
C CYS A 14 -7.93 -0.89 14.86
N SER A 15 -7.74 -1.49 13.69
CA SER A 15 -7.99 -0.89 12.38
C SER A 15 -8.92 -1.80 11.58
N VAL A 16 -9.60 -1.22 10.59
CA VAL A 16 -10.45 -1.97 9.65
C VAL A 16 -9.57 -2.99 8.91
N SER A 17 -10.06 -4.21 8.72
CA SER A 17 -9.28 -5.25 8.03
C SER A 17 -8.95 -4.86 6.59
N MET A 18 -7.85 -5.39 6.06
CA MET A 18 -7.43 -5.07 4.69
C MET A 18 -8.47 -5.57 3.66
N GLU A 19 -9.13 -6.69 3.96
CA GLU A 19 -10.21 -7.25 3.16
C GLU A 19 -11.42 -6.31 3.09
N GLU A 20 -11.84 -5.75 4.22
CA GLU A 20 -12.98 -4.82 4.27
C GLU A 20 -12.65 -3.49 3.58
N GLN A 21 -11.41 -3.02 3.71
CA GLN A 21 -10.91 -1.87 2.95
C GLN A 21 -10.95 -2.15 1.44
N LEU A 22 -10.47 -3.31 0.99
CA LEU A 22 -10.48 -3.70 -0.42
C LEU A 22 -11.90 -3.89 -0.97
N ASP A 23 -12.83 -4.44 -0.19
CA ASP A 23 -14.23 -4.58 -0.61
C ASP A 23 -14.90 -3.20 -0.80
N SER A 24 -14.64 -2.27 0.12
CA SER A 24 -15.14 -0.90 0.01
C SER A 24 -14.59 -0.20 -1.23
N LEU A 25 -13.30 -0.40 -1.53
CA LEU A 25 -12.66 0.15 -2.72
C LEU A 25 -13.19 -0.50 -4.01
N HIS A 26 -13.40 -1.82 -4.01
CA HIS A 26 -14.00 -2.55 -5.12
C HIS A 26 -15.37 -1.96 -5.49
N ARG A 27 -16.25 -1.76 -4.50
CA ARG A 27 -17.57 -1.15 -4.71
C ARG A 27 -17.50 0.24 -5.33
N ALA A 28 -16.46 1.02 -5.01
CA ALA A 28 -16.25 2.34 -5.60
C ALA A 28 -15.75 2.26 -7.05
N VAL A 29 -14.94 1.25 -7.39
CA VAL A 29 -14.51 0.94 -8.76
C VAL A 29 -15.70 0.47 -9.61
N ASP A 30 -16.50 -0.46 -9.10
CA ASP A 30 -17.70 -0.98 -9.78
C ASP A 30 -18.75 0.10 -10.02
N ALA A 31 -18.90 1.03 -9.08
CA ALA A 31 -19.74 2.21 -9.25
C ALA A 31 -19.19 3.23 -10.27
N GLY A 32 -18.02 2.98 -10.87
CA GLY A 32 -17.37 3.85 -11.85
C GLY A 32 -16.79 5.14 -11.26
N LYS A 33 -16.69 5.24 -9.93
CA LYS A 33 -16.19 6.44 -9.23
C LYS A 33 -14.66 6.51 -9.23
N ILE A 34 -14.01 5.34 -9.24
CA ILE A 34 -12.56 5.19 -9.17
C ILE A 34 -12.13 4.29 -10.33
N ARG A 35 -11.03 4.66 -11.01
CA ARG A 35 -10.46 3.82 -12.08
C ARG A 35 -9.34 2.90 -11.58
N TYR A 36 -8.55 3.40 -10.63
CA TYR A 36 -7.37 2.72 -10.12
C TYR A 36 -7.17 3.01 -8.64
N ILE A 37 -6.53 2.09 -7.94
CA ILE A 37 -6.27 2.17 -6.50
C ILE A 37 -4.77 2.22 -6.24
N GLY A 38 -4.41 3.07 -5.28
CA GLY A 38 -3.06 3.18 -4.74
C GLY A 38 -3.07 3.22 -3.22
N LEU A 39 -1.95 2.84 -2.64
CA LEU A 39 -1.68 2.92 -1.20
C LEU A 39 -0.85 4.16 -0.88
N SER A 40 -0.83 4.59 0.38
CA SER A 40 0.04 5.70 0.81
C SER A 40 0.51 5.53 2.24
N ASN A 41 1.76 5.96 2.50
CA ASN A 41 2.45 5.82 3.79
C ASN A 41 2.47 4.37 4.30
N GLU A 42 2.58 3.41 3.39
CA GLU A 42 2.52 1.99 3.71
C GLU A 42 3.89 1.37 3.93
N THR A 43 3.91 0.27 4.69
CA THR A 43 5.13 -0.52 4.92
C THR A 43 5.28 -1.60 3.85
N PRO A 44 6.49 -2.17 3.64
CA PRO A 44 6.68 -3.34 2.78
C PRO A 44 5.70 -4.48 3.12
N TYR A 45 5.52 -4.77 4.41
CA TYR A 45 4.58 -5.79 4.88
C TYR A 45 3.13 -5.46 4.47
N GLY A 46 2.69 -4.22 4.68
CA GLY A 46 1.35 -3.78 4.32
C GLY A 46 1.08 -3.94 2.82
N ILE A 47 2.00 -3.47 1.98
CA ILE A 47 1.88 -3.59 0.52
C ILE A 47 1.77 -5.05 0.10
N MET A 48 2.69 -5.89 0.55
CA MET A 48 2.70 -7.31 0.17
C MET A 48 1.43 -8.03 0.64
N LYS A 49 0.90 -7.69 1.82
CA LYS A 49 -0.37 -8.24 2.30
C LYS A 49 -1.56 -7.81 1.46
N PHE A 50 -1.64 -6.53 1.12
CA PHE A 50 -2.69 -6.03 0.25
C PHE A 50 -2.63 -6.68 -1.14
N LEU A 51 -1.44 -6.84 -1.73
CA LEU A 51 -1.26 -7.53 -3.00
C LEU A 51 -1.69 -9.00 -2.90
N GLN A 52 -1.24 -9.72 -1.87
CA GLN A 52 -1.62 -11.11 -1.64
C GLN A 52 -3.15 -11.29 -1.53
N ILE A 53 -3.84 -10.39 -0.82
CA ILE A 53 -5.30 -10.43 -0.69
C ILE A 53 -5.96 -10.10 -2.03
N ALA A 54 -5.47 -9.08 -2.75
CA ALA A 54 -5.99 -8.70 -4.05
C ALA A 54 -5.83 -9.82 -5.10
N GLU A 55 -4.77 -10.62 -5.02
CA GLU A 55 -4.53 -11.77 -5.89
C GLU A 55 -5.36 -13.01 -5.52
N SER A 56 -5.77 -13.12 -4.24
CA SER A 56 -6.53 -14.28 -3.76
C SER A 56 -7.91 -14.43 -4.38
N SER A 57 -8.46 -13.35 -4.96
CA SER A 57 -9.78 -13.33 -5.58
C SER A 57 -9.83 -12.34 -6.73
N ALA A 58 -10.42 -12.74 -7.86
CA ALA A 58 -10.67 -11.86 -9.00
C ALA A 58 -11.68 -10.72 -8.69
N HIS A 59 -12.36 -10.80 -7.53
CA HIS A 59 -13.24 -9.76 -7.02
C HIS A 59 -12.47 -8.47 -6.70
N TYR A 60 -11.28 -8.58 -6.12
CA TYR A 60 -10.59 -7.41 -5.61
C TYR A 60 -9.86 -6.65 -6.71
N PRO A 61 -9.91 -5.30 -6.67
CA PRO A 61 -9.19 -4.50 -7.63
C PRO A 61 -7.69 -4.53 -7.35
N LYS A 62 -6.89 -4.50 -8.43
CA LYS A 62 -5.44 -4.47 -8.32
C LYS A 62 -4.94 -3.11 -7.80
N ILE A 63 -3.95 -3.17 -6.92
CA ILE A 63 -3.23 -1.99 -6.45
C ILE A 63 -2.09 -1.71 -7.41
N ILE A 64 -2.03 -0.49 -7.94
CA ILE A 64 -1.10 -0.14 -9.03
C ILE A 64 -0.09 0.95 -8.66
N SER A 65 -0.18 1.51 -7.46
CA SER A 65 0.73 2.58 -7.04
C SER A 65 0.87 2.66 -5.53
N VAL A 66 2.02 3.12 -5.06
CA VAL A 66 2.26 3.49 -3.66
C VAL A 66 2.81 4.90 -3.59
N GLN A 67 2.24 5.72 -2.71
CA GLN A 67 2.70 7.07 -2.45
C GLN A 67 3.36 7.17 -1.06
N ASN A 68 4.68 7.06 -1.01
CA ASN A 68 5.45 7.22 0.21
C ASN A 68 6.40 8.41 0.10
N SER A 69 6.88 8.91 1.24
CA SER A 69 7.88 9.97 1.26
C SER A 69 9.23 9.43 0.77
N TYR A 70 9.82 10.12 -0.22
CA TYR A 70 11.17 9.82 -0.70
C TYR A 70 11.90 11.08 -1.09
N ASN A 71 12.97 11.42 -0.41
CA ASN A 71 13.81 12.55 -0.76
C ASN A 71 15.25 12.26 -0.31
N LEU A 72 16.18 13.17 -0.61
CA LEU A 72 17.59 12.99 -0.26
C LEU A 72 17.82 12.72 1.23
N LEU A 73 16.92 13.20 2.10
CA LEU A 73 16.96 13.02 3.56
C LEU A 73 16.14 11.82 4.03
N CYS A 74 15.19 11.32 3.23
CA CYS A 74 14.27 10.24 3.56
C CYS A 74 14.36 9.14 2.50
N ARG A 75 15.22 8.16 2.78
CA ARG A 75 15.54 7.04 1.87
C ARG A 75 15.01 5.68 2.36
N THR A 76 14.08 5.68 3.29
CA THR A 76 13.47 4.44 3.85
C THR A 76 12.86 3.55 2.76
N PHE A 77 12.47 4.13 1.62
CA PHE A 77 12.04 3.37 0.45
C PHE A 77 13.10 2.38 -0.05
N ASP A 78 14.37 2.77 -0.10
CA ASP A 78 15.46 1.97 -0.66
C ASP A 78 15.69 0.67 0.13
N SER A 79 15.35 0.66 1.43
CA SER A 79 15.65 -0.44 2.35
C SER A 79 14.72 -1.65 2.24
N GLY A 80 13.57 -1.52 1.57
CA GLY A 80 12.63 -2.65 1.45
C GLY A 80 11.50 -2.44 0.46
N LEU A 81 10.99 -1.21 0.32
CA LEU A 81 9.95 -0.94 -0.67
C LEU A 81 10.47 -1.06 -2.11
N ALA A 82 11.74 -0.71 -2.34
CA ALA A 82 12.40 -0.89 -3.62
C ALA A 82 12.42 -2.37 -4.06
N GLU A 83 12.67 -3.30 -3.14
CA GLU A 83 12.64 -4.75 -3.39
C GLU A 83 11.23 -5.21 -3.75
N CYS A 84 10.22 -4.83 -2.95
CA CYS A 84 8.82 -5.13 -3.26
C CYS A 84 8.42 -4.61 -4.64
N CYS A 85 8.77 -3.37 -4.98
CA CYS A 85 8.45 -2.79 -6.28
C CYS A 85 9.16 -3.52 -7.43
N HIS A 86 10.39 -3.99 -7.21
CA HIS A 86 11.15 -4.75 -8.20
C HIS A 86 10.51 -6.11 -8.50
N HIS A 87 10.10 -6.84 -7.47
CA HIS A 87 9.49 -8.16 -7.63
C HIS A 87 8.06 -8.10 -8.16
N GLU A 88 7.27 -7.14 -7.70
CA GLU A 88 5.86 -7.06 -8.02
C GLU A 88 5.58 -6.29 -9.32
N GLY A 89 6.52 -5.48 -9.82
CA GLY A 89 6.47 -4.88 -11.17
C GLY A 89 5.31 -3.90 -11.45
N TYR A 90 4.35 -3.75 -10.54
CA TYR A 90 3.09 -3.01 -10.76
C TYR A 90 2.87 -1.84 -9.81
N VAL A 91 3.73 -1.61 -8.83
CA VAL A 91 3.54 -0.52 -7.86
C VAL A 91 4.35 0.69 -8.30
N VAL A 92 3.71 1.60 -9.05
CA VAL A 92 4.32 2.90 -9.38
C VAL A 92 4.54 3.69 -8.08
N PHE A 93 5.79 4.01 -7.78
CA PHE A 93 6.13 4.85 -6.64
C PHE A 93 5.87 6.33 -6.96
N LEU A 94 5.03 6.97 -6.16
CA LEU A 94 4.78 8.41 -6.22
C LEU A 94 5.39 9.10 -5.01
N ASN A 95 6.24 10.10 -5.25
CA ASN A 95 6.87 10.85 -4.18
C ASN A 95 5.85 11.77 -3.49
N LYS A 96 5.82 11.74 -2.16
CA LYS A 96 5.08 12.70 -1.34
C LYS A 96 6.01 13.88 -0.99
N HIS A 97 5.75 15.04 -1.61
CA HIS A 97 6.46 16.31 -1.37
C HIS A 97 6.34 16.78 0.08
#